data_AF-A0A4V2E1K9-F1
#
_entry.id   AF-A0A4V2E1K9-F1
#
_cell.length_a   1.000
_cell.length_b   1.000
_cell.length_c   1.000
_cell.angle_alpha   90.00
_cell.angle_beta   90.00
_cell.angle_gamma   90.00
#
_symmetry.space_group_name_H-M   'P 1'
#
loop_
_entity.id
_entity.type
_entity.pdbx_description
1 polymer ?
#
loop_
_entity_poly.entity_id
_entity_poly.type
_entity_poly.pdbx_seq_one_letter_code
_entity_poly.pdbx_strand_id
1 'polypeptide(L)'
;MPEPKGAKGFGPYFITINVGVVTYVFIILSSKISIAFGVDPNTPGREYPGELMLVVFGCAFVLFISLYAFSFKILLWIFKRLRI
;
A
#
# COMPACT_ATOMS: atom_id res chain seq x y z
N MET A 1 -32.08 -25.45 11.70
CA MET A 1 -31.51 -24.71 10.56
C MET A 1 -30.01 -24.97 10.55
N PRO A 2 -29.44 -25.62 9.53
CA PRO A 2 -28.00 -25.85 9.48
C PRO A 2 -27.27 -24.53 9.18
N GLU A 3 -26.27 -24.22 10.00
CA GLU A 3 -25.38 -23.07 9.79
C GLU A 3 -24.57 -23.24 8.49
N PRO A 4 -24.33 -22.16 7.71
CA PRO A 4 -23.43 -22.24 6.58
C PRO A 4 -21.97 -22.34 7.07
N LYS A 5 -21.49 -23.57 7.23
CA LYS A 5 -20.07 -23.90 7.28
C LYS A 5 -19.51 -23.86 5.84
N GLY A 6 -18.74 -22.83 5.47
CA GLY A 6 -18.12 -22.84 4.14
C GLY A 6 -17.15 -21.73 3.74
N ALA A 7 -17.17 -20.53 4.33
CA ALA A 7 -16.38 -19.40 3.78
C ALA A 7 -15.27 -18.84 4.68
N LYS A 8 -14.94 -19.50 5.81
CA LYS A 8 -14.05 -18.91 6.84
C LYS A 8 -12.53 -19.01 6.56
N GLY A 9 -12.11 -19.63 5.45
CA GLY A 9 -10.70 -19.94 5.20
C GLY A 9 -9.91 -18.93 4.36
N PHE A 10 -10.55 -18.24 3.40
CA PHE A 10 -9.82 -17.52 2.36
C PHE A 10 -9.60 -16.02 2.63
N GLY A 11 -10.41 -15.41 3.50
CA GLY A 11 -10.34 -13.97 3.82
C GLY A 11 -8.93 -13.51 4.27
N PRO A 12 -8.26 -14.21 5.20
CA PRO A 12 -6.91 -13.84 5.63
C PRO A 12 -5.89 -13.87 4.50
N TYR A 13 -5.96 -14.85 3.58
CA TYR A 13 -5.05 -14.94 2.45
C TYR A 13 -5.24 -13.79 1.47
N PHE A 14 -6.48 -13.39 1.18
CA PHE A 14 -6.76 -12.22 0.35
C PHE A 14 -6.21 -10.94 0.97
N ILE A 15 -6.31 -10.79 2.30
CA ILE A 15 -5.73 -9.65 3.03
C ILE A 15 -4.20 -9.69 2.93
N THR A 16 -3.55 -10.83 3.18
CA THR A 16 -2.08 -10.95 3.10
C THR A 16 -1.55 -10.67 1.70
N ILE A 17 -2.18 -11.22 0.66
CA ILE A 17 -1.80 -10.94 -0.75
C ILE A 17 -1.98 -9.46 -1.05
N ASN A 18 -3.10 -8.88 -0.60
CA ASN A 18 -3.39 -7.46 -0.81
C ASN A 18 -2.33 -6.56 -0.15
N VAL A 19 -1.98 -6.82 1.11
CA VAL A 19 -0.90 -6.10 1.81
C VAL A 19 0.42 -6.24 1.05
N GLY A 20 0.78 -7.45 0.61
CA GLY A 20 2.00 -7.69 -0.17
C GLY A 20 2.05 -6.88 -1.47
N VAL A 21 0.95 -6.86 -2.22
CA VAL A 21 0.84 -6.07 -3.46
C VAL A 21 0.93 -4.58 -3.17
N VAL A 22 0.21 -4.08 -2.16
CA VAL A 22 0.24 -2.66 -1.78
C VAL A 22 1.64 -2.24 -1.35
N THR A 23 2.32 -3.04 -0.52
CA THR A 23 3.69 -2.78 -0.08
C THR A 23 4.65 -2.74 -1.28
N TYR A 24 4.56 -3.68 -2.20
CA TYR A 24 5.42 -3.72 -3.39
C TYR A 24 5.22 -2.47 -4.28
N VAL A 25 3.96 -2.13 -4.58
CA VAL A 25 3.63 -0.93 -5.37
C VAL A 25 4.08 0.34 -4.65
N PHE A 26 3.90 0.40 -3.32
CA PHE A 26 4.32 1.52 -2.51
C PHE A 26 5.84 1.73 -2.56
N ILE A 27 6.65 0.67 -2.44
CA ILE A 27 8.12 0.76 -2.52
C ILE A 27 8.57 1.31 -3.88
N ILE A 28 7.96 0.84 -4.97
CA ILE A 28 8.31 1.31 -6.32
C ILE A 28 7.97 2.79 -6.46
N LEU A 29 6.75 3.18 -6.10
CA LEU A 29 6.28 4.54 -6.28
C LEU A 29 6.97 5.52 -5.34
N SER A 30 7.25 5.14 -4.09
CA SER A 30 8.04 5.97 -3.17
C SER A 30 9.47 6.18 -3.69
N SER A 31 10.09 5.14 -4.26
CA SER A 31 11.39 5.27 -4.92
C SER A 31 11.34 6.23 -6.11
N LYS A 32 10.27 6.19 -6.91
CA LYS A 32 10.06 7.13 -8.02
C LYS A 32 9.82 8.56 -7.54
N ILE A 33 9.10 8.75 -6.43
CA ILE A 33 8.93 10.05 -5.78
C ILE A 33 10.30 10.58 -5.36
N SER A 34 11.10 9.81 -4.63
CA SER A 34 12.45 10.24 -4.21
C SER A 34 13.28 10.70 -5.41
N ILE A 35 13.34 9.90 -6.48
CA ILE A 35 14.07 10.24 -7.70
C ILE A 35 13.53 11.52 -8.35
N ALA A 36 12.20 11.72 -8.39
CA ALA A 36 11.59 12.92 -8.96
C ALA A 36 11.94 14.20 -8.18
N PHE A 37 12.20 14.07 -6.87
CA PHE A 37 12.68 15.16 -6.02
C PHE A 37 14.21 15.27 -5.97
N GLY A 38 14.94 14.52 -6.82
CA GLY A 38 16.41 14.53 -6.86
C GLY A 38 17.07 13.79 -5.71
N VAL A 39 16.33 12.95 -4.99
CA VAL A 39 16.83 12.11 -3.90
C VAL A 39 17.11 10.71 -4.43
N ASP A 40 18.37 10.27 -4.39
CA ASP A 40 18.75 8.88 -4.61
C ASP A 40 18.30 8.04 -3.40
N PRO A 41 17.37 7.07 -3.60
CA PRO A 41 16.89 6.21 -2.53
C PRO A 41 17.96 5.27 -1.94
N ASN A 42 19.12 5.12 -2.59
CA ASN A 42 20.24 4.32 -2.07
C ASN A 42 21.20 5.13 -1.18
N THR A 43 21.05 6.45 -1.17
CA THR A 43 21.92 7.35 -0.42
C THR A 43 21.36 7.60 0.98
N PRO A 44 22.19 7.66 2.04
CA PRO A 44 21.73 7.96 3.39
C PRO A 44 20.97 9.28 3.46
N GLY A 45 19.82 9.28 4.13
CA GLY A 45 18.95 10.46 4.14
C GLY A 45 19.54 11.72 4.79
N ARG A 46 20.59 11.58 5.59
CA ARG A 46 21.33 12.70 6.20
C ARG A 46 22.06 13.59 5.19
N GLU A 47 22.25 13.10 3.96
CA GLU A 47 22.96 13.84 2.90
C GLU A 47 22.05 14.86 2.19
N TYR A 48 20.75 14.84 2.49
CA TYR A 48 19.76 15.74 1.91
C TYR A 48 19.26 16.75 2.94
N PRO A 49 18.85 17.96 2.50
CA PRO A 49 18.22 18.93 3.38
C PRO A 49 17.00 18.35 4.09
N GLY A 50 16.84 18.63 5.39
CA GLY A 50 15.72 18.13 6.18
C GLY A 50 14.35 18.52 5.62
N GLU A 51 14.22 19.73 5.08
CA GLU A 51 13.00 20.20 4.42
C GLU A 51 12.64 19.37 3.17
N LEU A 52 13.65 19.03 2.35
CA LEU A 52 13.47 18.18 1.17
C LEU A 52 12.98 16.79 1.58
N MET A 53 13.60 16.21 2.62
CA MET A 53 13.20 14.90 3.13
C MET A 53 11.78 14.90 3.73
N LEU A 54 11.37 15.99 4.39
CA LEU A 54 9.99 16.15 4.86
C LEU A 54 8.99 16.18 3.71
N VAL A 55 9.31 16.87 2.60
CA VAL A 55 8.46 16.90 1.41
C VAL A 55 8.35 15.51 0.78
N VAL A 56 9.48 14.84 0.57
CA VAL A 56 9.52 13.47 0.00
C VAL A 56 8.73 12.50 0.88
N PHE A 57 8.93 12.57 2.20
CA PHE A 57 8.18 11.75 3.16
C PHE A 57 6.68 12.07 3.14
N GLY A 58 6.31 13.36 3.09
CA GLY A 58 4.91 13.79 3.00
C GLY A 58 4.24 13.27 1.73
N CYS A 59 4.90 13.36 0.58
CA CYS A 59 4.40 12.82 -0.68
C CYS A 59 4.25 11.29 -0.63
N ALA A 60 5.24 10.58 -0.10
CA ALA A 60 5.16 9.13 0.10
C ALA A 60 4.01 8.77 1.06
N PHE A 61 3.78 9.55 2.12
CA PHE A 61 2.70 9.28 3.07
C PHE A 61 1.31 9.47 2.45
N VAL A 62 1.10 10.55 1.68
CA VAL A 62 -0.15 10.78 0.95
C VAL A 62 -0.40 9.66 -0.06
N LEU A 63 0.64 9.22 -0.76
CA LEU A 63 0.58 8.06 -1.66
C LEU A 63 0.20 6.79 -0.91
N PHE A 64 0.80 6.53 0.25
CA PHE A 64 0.49 5.36 1.08
C PHE A 64 -0.98 5.33 1.48
N ILE A 65 -1.52 6.45 1.99
CA ILE A 65 -2.94 6.57 2.37
C ILE A 65 -3.84 6.29 1.15
N SER A 66 -3.51 6.88 0.00
CA SER A 66 -4.30 6.73 -1.23
C SER A 66 -4.32 5.28 -1.73
N LEU A 67 -3.16 4.63 -1.76
CA LEU A 67 -3.03 3.22 -2.13
C LEU A 67 -3.79 2.32 -1.18
N TYR A 68 -3.68 2.56 0.13
CA TYR A 68 -4.37 1.77 1.14
C TYR A 68 -5.89 1.91 1.02
N ALA A 69 -6.40 3.14 0.91
CA ALA A 69 -7.83 3.39 0.73
C ALA A 69 -8.37 2.74 -0.56
N PHE A 70 -7.64 2.86 -1.67
CA PHE A 70 -8.00 2.24 -2.94
C PHE A 70 -7.99 0.70 -2.84
N SER A 71 -6.99 0.15 -2.16
CA SER A 71 -6.84 -1.28 -1.96
C SER A 71 -8.00 -1.88 -1.16
N PHE A 72 -8.42 -1.21 -0.07
CA PHE A 72 -9.61 -1.61 0.69
C PHE A 72 -10.87 -1.56 -0.15
N LYS A 73 -11.01 -0.53 -1.00
CA LYS A 73 -12.17 -0.41 -1.89
C LYS A 73 -12.23 -1.55 -2.90
N ILE A 74 -11.10 -1.97 -3.46
CA ILE A 74 -11.02 -3.14 -4.35
C ILE A 74 -11.35 -4.42 -3.58
N LEU A 75 -10.76 -4.61 -2.40
CA LEU A 75 -10.97 -5.83 -1.61
C LEU A 75 -12.44 -6.00 -1.21
N LEU A 76 -13.08 -4.92 -0.76
CA LEU A 76 -14.52 -4.89 -0.46
C LEU A 76 -15.36 -5.17 -1.70
N TRP A 77 -14.98 -4.62 -2.85
CA TRP A 77 -15.67 -4.89 -4.11
C TRP A 77 -15.57 -6.37 -4.52
N ILE A 78 -14.39 -6.98 -4.36
CA ILE A 78 -14.15 -8.40 -4.62
C ILE A 78 -14.98 -9.27 -3.68
N PHE A 79 -14.95 -9.02 -2.37
CA PHE A 79 -15.76 -9.79 -1.40
C PHE A 79 -17.26 -9.67 -1.69
N LYS A 80 -17.74 -8.45 -1.99
CA LYS A 80 -19.14 -8.24 -2.41
C LYS A 80 -19.49 -9.04 -3.67
N ARG A 81 -18.59 -9.11 -4.65
CA ARG A 81 -18.83 -9.85 -5.91
C ARG A 81 -18.77 -11.36 -5.72
N LEU A 82 -17.88 -11.85 -4.86
CA LEU A 82 -17.73 -13.27 -4.55
C LEU A 82 -18.76 -13.79 -3.53
N ARG A 83 -19.62 -12.91 -2.97
CA ARG A 83 -20.56 -13.22 -1.89
C ARG A 83 -19.87 -13.88 -0.68
N ILE A 84 -18.66 -13.43 -0.37
CA ILE A 84 -17.87 -13.83 0.80
C ILE A 84 -18.03 -12.77 1.89
#